data_AF-A0A6M1M0C3-F1
#
_entry.id   AF-A0A6M1M0C3-F1
#
_cell.length_a   1.000
_cell.length_b   1.000
_cell.length_c   1.000
_cell.angle_alpha   90.00
_cell.angle_beta   90.00
_cell.angle_gamma   90.00
#
_symmetry.space_group_name_H-M   'P 1'
#
loop_
_entity.id
_entity.type
_entity.pdbx_description
1 polymer ?
#
loop_
_entity_poly.entity_id
_entity_poly.type
_entity_poly.pdbx_seq_one_letter_code
_entity_poly.pdbx_strand_id
1 'polypeptide(L)'
;MAEADTARVLASPNFRRLVHERTRFAWILSGLMLAIYLVFILLIAFAHGLMATKVMGTISLGLVLGIGVILAAFLLTGIYVVRANGRFDDLTRDLNREIGR
;
A
#
# COMPACT_ATOMS: atom_id res chain seq x y z
N MET A 1 32.92 -10.25 -8.67
CA MET A 1 31.91 -11.08 -9.37
C MET A 1 30.47 -10.66 -9.03
N ALA A 2 30.10 -10.48 -7.76
CA ALA A 2 28.74 -10.07 -7.36
C ALA A 2 28.23 -8.74 -7.98
N GLU A 3 29.10 -7.74 -8.17
CA GLU A 3 28.71 -6.47 -8.83
C GLU A 3 28.36 -6.64 -10.31
N ALA A 4 29.06 -7.51 -11.04
CA ALA A 4 28.82 -7.75 -12.47
C ALA A 4 27.49 -8.48 -12.71
N ASP A 5 27.11 -9.39 -11.79
CA ASP A 5 25.81 -10.06 -11.83
C ASP A 5 24.67 -9.12 -11.45
N THR A 6 24.87 -8.23 -10.49
CA THR A 6 23.87 -7.20 -10.13
C THR A 6 23.61 -6.24 -11.30
N ALA A 7 24.67 -5.78 -11.97
CA ALA A 7 24.56 -4.91 -13.15
C ALA A 7 23.82 -5.60 -14.33
N ARG A 8 24.07 -6.89 -14.55
CA ARG A 8 23.33 -7.69 -15.56
C ARG A 8 21.84 -7.83 -15.24
N VAL A 9 21.49 -8.04 -13.97
CA VAL A 9 20.09 -8.16 -13.53
C VAL A 9 19.36 -6.81 -13.64
N LEU A 10 20.01 -5.70 -13.29
CA LEU A 10 19.44 -4.35 -13.43
C LEU A 10 19.25 -3.94 -14.90
N ALA A 11 20.14 -4.38 -15.79
CA ALA A 11 20.04 -4.12 -17.23
C ALA A 11 19.00 -4.99 -17.95
N SER A 12 18.48 -6.04 -17.29
CA SER A 12 17.52 -6.96 -17.89
C SER A 12 16.17 -6.27 -18.22
N PRO A 13 15.62 -6.45 -19.44
CA PRO A 13 14.32 -5.90 -19.81
C PRO A 13 13.18 -6.40 -18.92
N ASN A 14 13.27 -7.63 -18.42
CA ASN A 14 12.29 -8.24 -17.53
C ASN A 14 12.30 -7.60 -16.14
N PHE A 15 13.47 -7.22 -15.63
CA PHE A 15 13.58 -6.50 -14.36
C PHE A 15 13.00 -5.09 -14.49
N ARG A 16 13.32 -4.37 -15.57
CA ARG A 16 12.75 -3.04 -15.84
C ARG A 16 11.23 -3.05 -15.97
N ARG A 17 10.64 -4.03 -16.68
CA ARG A 17 9.17 -4.21 -16.75
C ARG A 17 8.57 -4.45 -15.36
N LEU A 18 9.19 -5.28 -14.53
CA LEU A 18 8.70 -5.58 -13.20
C LEU A 18 8.72 -4.37 -12.27
N VAL A 19 9.81 -3.60 -12.29
CA VAL A 19 9.92 -2.36 -11.53
C VAL A 19 8.86 -1.37 -12.00
N HIS A 20 8.68 -1.20 -13.32
CA HIS A 20 7.72 -0.24 -13.86
C HIS A 20 6.26 -0.55 -13.44
N GLU A 21 5.84 -1.81 -13.52
CA GLU A 21 4.50 -2.24 -13.09
C GLU A 21 4.29 -2.02 -11.58
N ARG A 22 5.28 -2.39 -10.76
CA ARG A 22 5.23 -2.18 -9.30
C ARG A 22 5.20 -0.70 -8.94
N THR A 23 6.04 0.12 -9.57
CA THR A 23 6.12 1.55 -9.32
C THR A 23 4.81 2.25 -9.70
N ARG A 24 4.21 1.91 -10.85
CA ARG A 24 2.90 2.45 -11.25
C ARG A 24 1.82 2.12 -10.22
N PHE A 25 1.79 0.88 -9.74
CA PHE A 25 0.83 0.47 -8.72
C PHE A 25 1.06 1.20 -7.38
N ALA A 26 2.32 1.34 -6.96
CA ALA A 26 2.67 2.12 -5.78
C ALA A 26 2.17 3.57 -5.88
N TRP A 27 2.39 4.23 -7.03
CA TRP A 27 1.93 5.61 -7.27
C TRP A 27 0.41 5.75 -7.19
N ILE A 28 -0.35 4.78 -7.70
CA ILE A 28 -1.81 4.80 -7.61
C ILE A 28 -2.25 4.73 -6.14
N LEU A 29 -1.68 3.80 -5.36
CA LEU A 29 -2.01 3.65 -3.94
C LEU A 29 -1.58 4.87 -3.11
N SER A 30 -0.42 5.46 -3.42
CA SER A 30 0.03 6.71 -2.82
C SER A 30 -0.93 7.86 -3.14
N GLY A 31 -1.36 8.01 -4.39
CA GLY A 31 -2.34 9.01 -4.78
C GLY A 31 -3.68 8.84 -4.07
N LEU A 32 -4.14 7.60 -3.91
CA LEU A 32 -5.36 7.27 -3.18
C LEU A 32 -5.23 7.62 -1.69
N MET A 33 -4.12 7.23 -1.04
CA MET A 33 -3.86 7.58 0.36
C MET A 33 -3.79 9.09 0.56
N LEU A 34 -3.12 9.80 -0.36
CA LEU A 34 -3.04 11.26 -0.34
C LEU A 34 -4.43 11.89 -0.44
N ALA A 35 -5.29 11.41 -1.33
CA ALA A 35 -6.65 11.91 -1.46
C ALA A 35 -7.46 11.70 -0.17
N ILE A 36 -7.41 10.50 0.42
CA ILE A 36 -8.08 10.20 1.71
C ILE A 36 -7.59 11.15 2.80
N TYR A 37 -6.27 11.34 2.89
CA TYR A 37 -5.67 12.19 3.90
C TYR A 37 -6.05 13.66 3.73
N LEU A 38 -6.02 14.18 2.49
CA LEU A 38 -6.45 15.54 2.19
C LEU A 38 -7.92 15.76 2.53
N VAL A 39 -8.81 14.83 2.14
CA VAL A 39 -10.24 14.90 2.50
C VAL A 39 -10.42 14.95 4.02
N PHE A 40 -9.68 14.12 4.76
CA PHE A 40 -9.75 14.11 6.21
C PHE A 40 -9.28 15.43 6.84
N ILE A 41 -8.15 15.99 6.37
CA ILE A 41 -7.66 17.31 6.82
C ILE A 41 -8.69 18.40 6.51
N LEU A 42 -9.26 18.42 5.32
CA LEU A 42 -10.26 19.41 4.93
C LEU A 42 -11.49 19.33 5.85
N LEU A 43 -11.95 18.12 6.19
CA LEU A 43 -13.05 17.94 7.13
C LEU A 43 -12.69 18.47 8.54
N ILE A 44 -11.47 18.24 9.02
CA ILE A 44 -11.02 18.79 10.31
C ILE A 44 -11.00 20.32 10.26
N ALA A 45 -10.45 20.89 9.19
CA ALA A 45 -10.25 22.33 9.06
C ALA A 45 -11.55 23.11 8.88
N PHE A 46 -12.48 22.61 8.05
CA PHE A 46 -13.67 23.35 7.63
C PHE A 46 -14.96 22.83 8.28
N ALA A 47 -15.02 21.56 8.67
CA ALA A 47 -16.22 20.93 9.24
C ALA A 47 -16.03 20.58 10.73
N HIS A 48 -15.40 21.47 11.49
CA HIS A 48 -15.07 21.25 12.91
C HIS A 48 -16.30 20.85 13.75
N GLY A 49 -17.47 21.46 13.51
CA GLY A 49 -18.71 21.10 14.19
C GLY A 49 -19.14 19.65 13.94
N LEU A 50 -19.03 19.18 12.69
CA LEU A 50 -19.30 17.79 12.34
C LEU A 50 -18.28 16.86 13.02
N MET A 51 -16.99 17.19 12.96
CA MET A 51 -15.93 16.39 13.57
C MET A 51 -16.03 16.30 15.11
N ALA A 52 -16.59 17.32 15.76
CA ALA A 52 -16.83 17.35 17.20
C ALA A 52 -18.08 16.56 17.64
N THR A 53 -18.94 16.15 16.70
CA THR A 53 -20.19 15.43 16.98
C THR A 53 -19.91 14.17 17.78
N LYS A 54 -20.55 14.01 18.94
CA LYS A 54 -20.40 12.82 19.77
C LYS A 54 -21.23 11.68 19.19
N VAL A 55 -20.58 10.54 18.96
CA VAL A 55 -21.23 9.34 18.41
C VAL A 55 -21.55 8.34 19.52
N MET A 56 -20.69 8.23 20.53
CA MET A 56 -20.93 7.40 21.70
C MET A 56 -20.16 7.93 22.91
N GLY A 57 -20.89 8.44 23.91
CA GLY A 57 -20.28 9.05 25.10
C GLY A 57 -19.30 10.16 24.74
N THR A 58 -18.02 9.98 25.07
CA THR A 58 -16.96 10.95 24.79
C THR A 58 -16.35 10.82 23.38
N ILE A 59 -16.67 9.75 22.63
CA ILE A 59 -16.14 9.48 21.29
C ILE A 59 -16.74 10.46 20.27
N SER A 60 -15.89 11.21 19.58
CA SER A 60 -16.30 12.11 18.50
C SER A 60 -16.25 11.42 17.13
N LEU A 61 -17.02 11.93 16.18
CA LEU A 61 -17.03 11.45 14.81
C LEU A 61 -15.67 11.61 14.14
N GLY A 62 -14.96 12.71 14.44
CA GLY A 62 -13.60 12.93 13.96
C GLY A 62 -12.62 11.86 14.43
N LEU A 63 -12.77 11.36 15.67
CA LEU A 63 -11.95 10.24 16.17
C LEU A 63 -12.23 8.95 15.40
N VAL A 64 -13.51 8.63 15.18
CA VAL A 64 -13.92 7.44 14.42
C VAL A 64 -13.39 7.50 12.98
N LEU A 65 -13.53 8.65 12.32
CA LEU A 65 -13.03 8.88 10.97
C LEU A 65 -11.50 8.78 10.92
N GLY A 66 -10.79 9.33 11.91
CA GLY A 66 -9.33 9.23 12.02
C GLY A 66 -8.86 7.79 12.13
N ILE A 67 -9.53 6.96 12.94
CA ILE A 67 -9.26 5.51 13.00
C ILE A 67 -9.54 4.86 11.63
N GLY A 68 -10.61 5.27 10.95
CA GLY A 68 -10.90 4.83 9.59
C GLY A 68 -9.76 5.11 8.60
N VAL A 69 -9.14 6.30 8.68
CA VAL A 69 -7.97 6.65 7.85
C VAL A 69 -6.77 5.75 8.17
N ILE A 70 -6.52 5.46 9.45
CA ILE A 70 -5.44 4.54 9.86
C ILE A 70 -5.69 3.14 9.28
N LEU A 71 -6.90 2.61 9.41
CA LEU A 71 -7.27 1.30 8.87
C LEU A 71 -7.14 1.27 7.34
N ALA A 72 -7.53 2.34 6.65
CA ALA A 72 -7.34 2.48 5.21
C ALA A 72 -5.86 2.45 4.82
N ALA A 73 -4.98 3.11 5.59
CA ALA A 73 -3.54 3.09 5.35
C ALA A 73 -2.96 1.66 5.47
N PHE A 74 -3.35 0.92 6.52
CA PHE A 74 -2.95 -0.47 6.68
C PHE A 74 -3.48 -1.35 5.55
N LEU A 75 -4.74 -1.17 5.16
CA LEU A 75 -5.35 -1.92 4.06
C LEU A 75 -4.62 -1.67 2.73
N LEU A 76 -4.37 -0.41 2.38
CA LEU A 76 -3.64 -0.05 1.16
C LEU A 76 -2.23 -0.61 1.16
N THR A 77 -1.55 -0.56 2.31
CA THR A 77 -0.21 -1.16 2.47
C THR A 77 -0.26 -2.68 2.31
N GLY A 78 -1.26 -3.35 2.90
CA GLY A 78 -1.46 -4.79 2.76
C GLY A 78 -1.73 -5.20 1.31
N ILE A 79 -2.61 -4.48 0.61
CA ILE A 79 -2.89 -4.69 -0.81
C ILE A 79 -1.62 -4.51 -1.64
N TYR A 80 -0.82 -3.48 -1.35
CA TYR A 80 0.48 -3.27 -1.99
C TYR A 80 1.39 -4.48 -1.78
N VAL A 81 1.58 -4.91 -0.53
CA VAL A 81 2.47 -6.02 -0.18
C VAL A 81 2.04 -7.31 -0.85
N VAL A 82 0.76 -7.69 -0.79
CA VAL A 82 0.25 -8.92 -1.43
C VAL A 82 0.43 -8.86 -2.95
N ARG A 83 0.07 -7.74 -3.59
CA ARG A 83 0.17 -7.60 -5.05
C ARG A 83 1.63 -7.56 -5.54
N ALA A 84 2.49 -6.91 -4.77
CA ALA A 84 3.92 -6.87 -5.02
C ALA A 84 4.52 -8.28 -4.84
N ASN A 85 4.27 -8.92 -3.70
CA ASN A 85 4.89 -10.18 -3.31
C ASN A 85 4.29 -11.42 -3.99
N GLY A 86 3.14 -11.34 -4.67
CA GLY A 86 2.55 -12.48 -5.37
C GLY A 86 3.51 -13.21 -6.33
N ARG A 87 4.53 -12.53 -6.86
CA ARG A 87 5.57 -13.17 -7.71
C ARG A 87 6.60 -13.99 -6.93
N PHE A 88 6.79 -13.73 -5.63
CA PHE A 88 7.62 -14.56 -4.76
C PHE A 88 6.89 -15.84 -4.34
N ASP A 89 5.57 -15.76 -4.12
CA ASP A 89 4.75 -16.93 -3.83
C ASP A 89 4.64 -17.88 -5.02
N ASP A 90 4.55 -17.35 -6.26
CA ASP A 90 4.59 -18.17 -7.47
C ASP A 90 5.93 -18.90 -7.64
N LEU A 91 7.05 -18.19 -7.40
CA LEU A 91 8.39 -18.79 -7.48
C LEU A 91 8.59 -19.86 -6.39
N THR A 92 8.06 -19.61 -5.19
CA THR A 92 8.12 -20.56 -4.06
C THR A 92 7.21 -21.77 -4.31
N ARG A 93 6.05 -21.58 -4.95
CA ARG A 93 5.14 -22.66 -5.35
C ARG A 93 5.76 -23.58 -6.40
N ASP A 94 6.46 -23.03 -7.38
CA ASP A 94 7.11 -23.84 -8.40
C ASP A 94 8.34 -24.59 -7.84
N LEU A 95 9.14 -23.95 -6.97
CA LEU A 95 10.21 -24.62 -6.21
C LEU A 95 9.69 -25.75 -5.31
N ASN A 96 8.57 -25.55 -4.60
CA ASN A 96 7.98 -26.62 -3.77
C ASN A 96 7.41 -27.77 -4.60
N ARG A 97 6.89 -27.51 -5.81
CA ARG A 97 6.48 -28.57 -6.75
C ARG A 97 7.66 -29.37 -7.28
N GLU A 98 8.80 -28.72 -7.51
CA GLU A 98 10.00 -29.37 -8.04
C GLU A 98 10.74 -30.18 -6.95
N ILE A 99 10.63 -29.77 -5.68
CA ILE A 99 11.31 -30.42 -4.55
C ILE A 99 10.41 -31.47 -3.85
N GLY A 100 9.11 -31.53 -4.14
CA GLY A 100 8.25 -32.64 -3.70
C GLY A 100 8.12 -32.76 -2.18
N ARG A 101 7.62 -31.70 -1.53
CA ARG A 101 6.99 -31.78 -0.20
C ARG A 101 5.66 -31.04 -0.19
#